data_AF-A0A8S2NWG6-F1
#
_entry.id   AF-A0A8S2NWG6-F1
#
_cell.length_a   1.000
_cell.length_b   1.000
_cell.length_c   1.000
_cell.angle_alpha   90.00
_cell.angle_beta   90.00
_cell.angle_gamma   90.00
#
_symmetry.space_group_name_H-M   'P 1'
#
loop_
_entity.id
_entity.type
_entity.pdbx_description
1 polymer ?
#
loop_
_entity_poly.entity_id
_entity_poly.type
_entity_poly.pdbx_seq_one_letter_code
_entity_poly.pdbx_strand_id
1 'polypeptide(L)' 'MSQLLFFPFVLLYPPIHLYLVQLGESSMFAVPRNYKLVAAPLFELYDNASGYGPIISSLPQALSRFNFIYN' A
#
# COMPACT_ATOMS: atom_id res chain seq x y z
N MET A 1 -5.48 -33.65 -14.25
CA MET A 1 -6.10 -33.58 -12.91
C MET A 1 -5.21 -32.73 -12.00
N SER A 2 -5.29 -31.40 -12.06
CA SER A 2 -4.53 -30.52 -11.15
C SER A 2 -4.92 -29.02 -11.19
N GLN A 3 -6.12 -28.65 -11.67
CA GLN A 3 -6.55 -27.24 -11.72
C GLN A 3 -7.71 -26.88 -10.77
N LEU A 4 -8.24 -27.84 -10.00
CA LEU A 4 -9.44 -27.64 -9.18
C LEU A 4 -9.16 -27.23 -7.72
N LEU A 5 -7.90 -27.15 -7.28
CA LEU A 5 -7.55 -26.88 -5.88
C LEU A 5 -7.28 -25.40 -5.53
N PHE A 6 -7.34 -24.49 -6.51
CA PHE A 6 -7.07 -23.06 -6.27
C PHE A 6 -8.36 -22.24 -6.03
N PHE A 7 -9.53 -22.82 -6.25
CA PHE A 7 -10.80 -22.10 -6.25
C PHE A 7 -11.43 -21.78 -4.88
N PRO A 8 -11.28 -22.57 -3.80
CA PRO A 8 -12.03 -22.27 -2.57
C PRO A 8 -11.44 -21.11 -1.75
N PHE A 9 -10.13 -20.82 -1.88
CA PHE A 9 -9.47 -19.80 -1.06
C PHE A 9 -9.75 -18.36 -1.49
N VAL A 10 -9.87 -18.12 -2.80
CA VAL A 10 -10.11 -16.79 -3.37
C VAL A 10 -11.51 -16.25 -3.04
N LEU A 11 -12.50 -17.13 -2.86
CA LEU A 11 -13.85 -16.72 -2.47
C LEU A 11 -13.97 -16.42 -0.97
N LEU A 12 -13.10 -16.99 -0.12
CA LEU A 12 -13.16 -16.81 1.33
C LEU A 12 -12.47 -15.51 1.78
N TYR A 13 -11.52 -15.00 0.99
CA TYR A 13 -10.81 -13.75 1.25
C TYR A 13 -10.83 -12.88 -0.02
N PRO A 14 -11.63 -11.80 -0.07
CA PRO A 14 -11.65 -10.93 -1.23
C PRO A 14 -10.26 -10.32 -1.47
N PRO A 15 -9.89 -10.10 -2.74
CA PRO A 15 -8.59 -9.53 -3.07
C PRO A 15 -8.44 -8.13 -2.49
N ILE A 16 -7.23 -7.83 -2.00
CA ILE A 16 -6.89 -6.50 -1.51
C ILE A 16 -6.64 -5.59 -2.71
N HIS A 17 -7.36 -4.48 -2.77
CA HIS A 17 -7.19 -3.45 -3.80
C HIS A 17 -6.46 -2.24 -3.23
N LEU A 18 -5.42 -1.79 -3.93
CA LEU A 18 -4.66 -0.57 -3.59
C LEU A 18 -5.00 0.54 -4.58
N TYR A 19 -5.24 1.74 -4.06
CA TYR A 19 -5.55 2.93 -4.84
C TYR A 19 -4.57 4.05 -4.49
N LEU A 20 -4.15 4.80 -5.50
CA LEU A 20 -3.38 6.03 -5.33
C LEU A 20 -4.36 7.19 -5.13
N VAL A 21 -4.28 7.86 -3.99
CA VAL A 21 -5.13 9.02 -3.67
C VAL A 21 -4.32 10.30 -3.88
N GLN A 22 -4.79 11.16 -4.78
CA GLN A 22 -4.20 12.48 -4.99
C GLN A 22 -4.72 13.45 -3.93
N LEU A 23 -3.81 14.09 -3.19
CA LEU A 23 -4.15 15.13 -2.22
C LEU A 23 -4.28 16.49 -2.92
N GLY A 24 -5.14 17.36 -2.37
CA GLY A 24 -5.17 18.78 -2.75
C GLY A 24 -3.93 19.52 -2.24
N GLU A 25 -3.76 20.77 -2.68
CA GLU A 25 -2.62 21.63 -2.27
C GLU A 25 -2.53 21.79 -0.74
N SER A 26 -3.68 21.89 -0.08
CA SER A 26 -3.77 21.85 1.38
C SER A 26 -4.94 20.96 1.82
N SER A 27 -4.75 20.23 2.91
CA SER A 27 -5.77 19.37 3.49
C SER A 27 -5.57 19.25 5.01
N MET A 28 -6.67 19.06 5.73
CA MET A 28 -6.66 18.86 7.18
C MET A 28 -7.09 17.42 7.49
N PHE A 29 -6.26 16.69 8.22
CA PHE A 29 -6.54 15.32 8.64
C PHE A 29 -6.94 15.29 10.12
N ALA A 30 -8.10 14.73 10.41
CA ALA A 30 -8.49 14.39 11.77
C ALA A 30 -7.94 13.00 12.13
N VAL A 31 -6.85 12.95 12.88
CA VAL A 31 -6.22 11.70 13.30
C VAL A 31 -6.78 11.27 14.66
N PRO A 32 -7.32 10.03 14.80
CA PRO A 32 -7.78 9.53 16.09
C PRO A 32 -6.63 9.47 17.11
N ARG A 33 -6.93 9.66 18.39
CA ARG A 33 -5.91 9.82 19.46
C ARG A 33 -4.98 8.61 19.64
N ASN A 34 -5.42 7.43 19.25
CA ASN A 34 -4.65 6.18 19.35
C ASN A 34 -3.78 5.90 18.12
N TYR A 35 -3.79 6.79 17.12
CA TYR A 35 -2.98 6.67 15.91
C TYR A 35 -2.05 7.85 15.74
N LYS A 36 -0.96 7.60 15.02
CA LYS A 36 -0.02 8.62 14.59
C LYS A 36 0.03 8.60 13.06
N LEU A 37 -0.19 9.76 12.45
CA LEU A 37 0.05 9.95 11.02
C LEU A 37 1.54 10.22 10.82
N VAL A 38 2.20 9.38 10.02
CA VAL A 38 3.63 9.48 9.71
C VAL A 38 3.83 9.47 8.21
N ALA A 39 4.77 10.28 7.74
CA ALA A 39 5.24 10.26 6.36
C ALA A 39 6.48 9.36 6.28
N ALA A 40 6.34 8.20 5.65
CA ALA A 40 7.46 7.28 5.45
C ALA A 40 8.08 7.51 4.06
N PRO A 41 9.41 7.75 3.97
CA PRO A 41 10.08 7.83 2.69
C PRO A 41 10.18 6.45 2.02
N LEU A 42 10.18 6.41 0.69
CA LEU A 42 10.15 5.14 -0.06
C LEU A 42 11.34 4.22 0.21
N PHE A 43 12.53 4.77 0.50
CA PHE A 43 13.72 3.97 0.80
C PHE A 43 13.61 3.18 2.12
N GLU A 44 12.76 3.62 3.05
CA GLU A 44 12.53 2.92 4.32
C GLU A 44 11.63 1.69 4.12
N LEU A 45 10.74 1.76 3.13
CA LEU A 45 9.81 0.70 2.79
C LEU A 45 10.43 -0.37 1.88
N TYR A 46 11.34 0.05 1.00
CA TYR A 46 11.92 -0.81 -0.03
C TYR A 46 12.59 -2.05 0.57
N ASP A 47 12.13 -3.23 0.15
CA ASP A 47 12.61 -4.55 0.60
C ASP A 47 12.56 -4.76 2.13
N ASN A 48 11.76 -3.98 2.84
CA ASN A 48 11.62 -4.03 4.30
C ASN A 48 10.32 -4.71 4.73
N ALA A 49 10.10 -5.94 4.23
CA ALA A 49 8.89 -6.71 4.56
C ALA A 49 8.83 -7.12 6.05
N SER A 50 9.97 -7.19 6.75
CA SER A 50 10.02 -7.49 8.18
C SER A 50 9.44 -6.37 9.04
N GLY A 51 9.67 -5.10 8.68
CA GLY A 51 9.12 -3.95 9.39
C GLY A 51 7.71 -3.58 8.94
N TYR A 52 7.42 -3.70 7.65
CA TYR A 52 6.22 -3.11 7.03
C TYR A 52 5.23 -4.13 6.45
N GLY A 53 5.58 -5.42 6.42
CA GLY A 53 4.79 -6.45 5.77
C GLY A 53 4.85 -6.38 4.24
N PRO A 54 4.37 -7.43 3.54
CA PRO A 54 4.60 -7.61 2.11
C PRO A 54 3.91 -6.58 1.22
N ILE A 55 2.80 -5.98 1.68
CA ILE A 55 2.03 -5.01 0.89
C ILE A 55 2.74 -3.65 0.91
N ILE A 56 3.05 -3.12 2.09
CA ILE A 56 3.65 -1.79 2.24
C ILE A 56 5.08 -1.78 1.70
N SER A 57 5.86 -2.86 1.91
CA SER A 57 7.24 -2.93 1.37
C SER A 57 7.31 -2.99 -0.15
N SER A 58 6.20 -3.31 -0.82
CA SER A 58 6.10 -3.32 -2.29
C SER A 58 5.72 -1.97 -2.90
N LEU A 59 5.32 -0.99 -2.09
CA LEU A 59 4.87 0.32 -2.56
C LEU A 59 5.89 1.07 -3.41
N PRO A 60 7.21 1.09 -3.11
CA PRO A 60 8.18 1.76 -3.97
C PRO A 60 8.15 1.24 -5.41
N GLN A 61 8.03 -0.08 -5.59
CA GLN A 61 7.94 -0.71 -6.89
C GLN A 61 6.62 -0.36 -7.60
N ALA A 62 5.49 -0.40 -6.88
CA ALA A 62 4.18 -0.05 -7.42
C ALA A 62 4.06 1.43 -7.83
N LEU A 63 4.77 2.32 -7.12
CA LEU A 63 4.77 3.76 -7.37
C LEU A 63 5.77 4.18 -8.47
N SER A 64 6.77 3.34 -8.80
CA SER A 64 7.82 3.64 -9.79
C SER A 64 7.32 3.99 -11.19
N ARG A 65 6.09 3.60 -11.54
CA ARG A 65 5.46 3.88 -12.85
C ARG A 65 4.84 5.27 -12.98
N PHE A 66 4.75 6.03 -11.89
CA PHE A 66 4.14 7.36 -11.89
C PHE A 66 5.21 8.45 -12.04
N ASN A 67 4.88 9.52 -12.76
CA ASN A 67 5.70 10.71 -12.83
C ASN A 67 5.27 11.70 -11.74
N PHE A 68 6.04 11.80 -10.66
CA PHE A 68 5.78 12.75 -9.58
C PHE A 68 6.38 14.12 -9.91
N ILE A 69 5.53 15.15 -9.92
CA ILE A 69 5.94 16.55 -10.04
C ILE A 69 6.03 17.13 -8.64
N TYR A 70 7.20 17.69 -8.30
CA TYR A 70 7.44 18.33 -7.02
C TYR A 70 7.24 19.84 -7.20
N ASN A 71 6.16 20.36 -6.63
CA ASN A 71 5.77 21.77 -6.67
C ASN A 71 6.35 22.56 -5.51
#